data_AF-A0A0S8DWV0-F1
#
_entry.id   AF-A0A0S8DWV0-F1
#
_cell.length_a   1.000
_cell.length_b   1.000
_cell.length_c   1.000
_cell.angle_alpha   90.00
_cell.angle_beta   90.00
_cell.angle_gamma   90.00
#
_symmetry.space_group_name_H-M   'P 1'
#
loop_
_entity.id
_entity.type
_entity.pdbx_description
1 polymer ?
#
loop_
_entity_poly.entity_id
_entity_poly.type
_entity_poly.pdbx_seq_one_letter_code
_entity_poly.pdbx_strand_id
1 'polypeptide(L)'
;MKRKKLGQEDLGRTAQNILSLEYFKQIIKGLNPSIKVILLKGEALLDAVHENVGLRRLAEIDILVKREDFSDSKGYLSSRGYRFTENIIPSSDIGYINSVMCKSDIKFWPAIHLHWHPVNNSFPSFMFAPRIDIDQIWNEAQPLDGYDNALKMAPHHQLIYLSEHSLKHSFWKPFHLSDLDILIRRSGDSLSWDRVISEANKFNMR
;
A
#
# COMPACT_ATOMS: atom_id res chain seq x y z
N MET A 1 -9.36 -3.48 36.79
CA MET A 1 -8.62 -4.56 36.11
C MET A 1 -8.65 -4.50 34.57
N LYS A 2 -9.77 -4.13 33.91
CA LYS A 2 -9.83 -4.02 32.43
C LYS A 2 -8.88 -2.97 31.80
N ARG A 3 -8.73 -1.76 32.38
CA ARG A 3 -7.86 -0.69 31.84
C ARG A 3 -6.36 -1.02 31.78
N LYS A 4 -5.83 -1.82 32.72
CA LYS A 4 -4.41 -2.23 32.73
C LYS A 4 -4.08 -3.25 31.63
N LYS A 5 -5.08 -4.06 31.22
CA LYS A 5 -4.93 -5.10 30.19
C LYS A 5 -4.95 -4.50 28.78
N LEU A 6 -5.82 -3.51 28.54
CA LEU A 6 -5.81 -2.71 27.30
C LEU A 6 -4.46 -2.03 27.07
N GLY A 7 -3.88 -1.39 28.11
CA GLY A 7 -2.59 -0.72 27.98
C GLY A 7 -1.40 -1.64 27.61
N GLN A 8 -1.39 -2.90 28.07
CA GLN A 8 -0.33 -3.85 27.69
C GLN A 8 -0.51 -4.43 26.28
N GLU A 9 -1.75 -4.69 25.88
CA GLU A 9 -2.08 -5.15 24.52
C GLU A 9 -1.77 -4.06 23.48
N ASP A 10 -2.01 -2.79 23.82
CA ASP A 10 -1.67 -1.63 22.99
C ASP A 10 -0.15 -1.44 22.85
N LEU A 11 0.61 -1.62 23.93
CA LEU A 11 2.08 -1.56 23.90
C LEU A 11 2.69 -2.70 23.08
N GLY A 12 2.20 -3.93 23.24
CA GLY A 12 2.68 -5.07 22.44
C GLY A 12 2.43 -4.89 20.95
N ARG A 13 1.25 -4.38 20.59
CA ARG A 13 0.86 -4.08 19.21
C ARG A 13 1.67 -2.94 18.61
N THR A 14 1.90 -1.89 19.39
CA THR A 14 2.80 -0.79 19.04
C THR A 14 4.19 -1.29 18.71
N ALA A 15 4.80 -2.05 19.63
CA ALA A 15 6.13 -2.60 19.44
C ALA A 15 6.20 -3.47 18.18
N GLN A 16 5.18 -4.30 17.95
CA GLN A 16 5.07 -5.10 16.73
C GLN A 16 5.02 -4.24 15.47
N ASN A 17 4.21 -3.17 15.44
CA ASN A 17 4.11 -2.30 14.27
C ASN A 17 5.43 -1.57 14.01
N ILE A 18 6.08 -1.02 15.04
CA ILE A 18 7.38 -0.33 14.92
C ILE A 18 8.43 -1.27 14.35
N LEU A 19 8.56 -2.49 14.91
CA LEU A 19 9.50 -3.48 14.41
C LEU A 19 9.18 -3.88 12.97
N SER A 20 7.90 -4.04 12.63
CA SER A 20 7.48 -4.39 11.26
C SER A 20 7.85 -3.30 10.25
N LEU A 21 7.67 -2.02 10.60
CA LEU A 21 8.05 -0.89 9.76
C LEU A 21 9.57 -0.75 9.62
N GLU A 22 10.33 -1.03 10.67
CA GLU A 22 11.79 -1.02 10.64
C GLU A 22 12.34 -2.16 9.76
N TYR A 23 11.79 -3.38 9.88
CA TYR A 23 12.15 -4.46 8.97
C TYR A 23 11.76 -4.16 7.53
N PHE A 24 10.57 -3.58 7.30
CA PHE A 24 10.17 -3.13 5.97
C PHE A 24 11.16 -2.12 5.39
N LYS A 25 11.59 -1.13 6.18
CA LYS A 25 12.60 -0.15 5.77
C LYS A 25 13.91 -0.82 5.35
N GLN A 26 14.37 -1.82 6.10
CA GLN A 26 15.58 -2.58 5.76
C GLN A 26 15.41 -3.39 4.46
N ILE A 27 14.23 -3.97 4.23
CA ILE A 27 13.91 -4.70 2.99
C ILE A 27 13.94 -3.75 1.79
N ILE A 28 13.26 -2.61 1.87
CA ILE A 28 13.24 -1.65 0.75
C ILE A 28 14.63 -1.07 0.49
N LYS A 29 15.40 -0.76 1.55
CA LYS A 29 16.79 -0.29 1.42
C LYS A 29 17.69 -1.30 0.70
N GLY A 30 17.42 -2.60 0.85
CA GLY A 30 18.20 -3.67 0.22
C GLY A 30 17.80 -3.99 -1.21
N LEU A 31 16.75 -3.37 -1.77
CA LEU A 31 16.40 -3.50 -3.19
C LEU A 31 17.50 -2.92 -4.08
N ASN A 32 17.60 -3.43 -5.31
CA ASN A 32 18.40 -2.79 -6.34
C ASN A 32 17.98 -1.31 -6.45
N PRO A 33 18.90 -0.33 -6.39
CA PRO A 33 18.57 1.09 -6.49
C PRO A 33 17.76 1.51 -7.72
N SER A 34 17.80 0.72 -8.81
CA SER A 34 16.98 0.94 -10.01
C SER A 34 15.50 0.58 -9.80
N ILE A 35 15.20 -0.34 -8.88
CA ILE A 35 13.84 -0.78 -8.57
C ILE A 35 13.26 0.17 -7.54
N LYS A 36 12.17 0.85 -7.91
CA LYS A 36 11.38 1.69 -7.01
C LYS A 36 10.07 0.99 -6.67
N VAL A 37 9.56 1.25 -5.47
CA VAL A 37 8.26 0.75 -5.03
C VAL A 37 7.36 1.91 -4.62
N ILE A 38 6.06 1.83 -4.89
CA ILE A 38 5.07 2.75 -4.33
C ILE A 38 4.38 2.06 -3.15
N LEU A 39 4.37 2.70 -1.98
CA LEU A 39 3.57 2.23 -0.84
C LEU A 39 2.10 2.54 -1.11
N LEU A 40 1.29 1.51 -1.41
CA LEU A 40 -0.05 1.71 -1.98
C LEU A 40 -1.01 2.41 -1.04
N LYS A 41 -0.99 2.09 0.27
CA LYS A 41 -1.81 2.78 1.28
C LYS A 41 -1.22 4.15 1.69
N GLY A 42 -0.09 4.53 1.10
CA GLY A 42 0.59 5.80 1.32
C GLY A 42 1.02 6.03 2.78
N GLU A 43 1.25 7.30 3.11
CA GLU A 43 1.62 7.74 4.46
C GLU A 43 0.52 7.46 5.48
N ALA A 44 -0.76 7.41 5.07
CA ALA A 44 -1.86 7.07 5.97
C ALA A 44 -1.63 5.74 6.71
N LEU A 45 -0.95 4.77 6.08
CA LEU A 45 -0.55 3.54 6.75
C LEU A 45 0.48 3.78 7.87
N LEU A 46 1.50 4.61 7.59
CA LEU A 46 2.56 4.95 8.54
C LEU A 46 2.01 5.82 9.67
N ASP A 47 1.20 6.81 9.33
CA ASP A 47 0.60 7.76 10.25
C ASP A 47 -0.37 7.08 11.19
N ALA A 48 -1.21 6.17 10.69
CA ALA A 48 -2.09 5.42 11.56
C ALA A 48 -1.32 4.48 12.52
N VAL A 49 -0.08 4.12 12.21
CA VAL A 49 0.82 3.42 13.14
C VAL A 49 1.46 4.39 14.14
N HIS A 50 1.87 5.58 13.70
CA HIS A 50 2.62 6.57 14.50
C HIS A 50 1.74 7.46 15.39
N GLU A 51 0.58 7.91 14.92
CA GLU A 51 -0.34 8.80 15.67
C GLU A 51 -1.25 8.00 16.61
N ASN A 52 -1.69 6.83 16.16
CA ASN A 52 -2.61 5.96 16.90
C ASN A 52 -1.89 4.71 17.40
N VAL A 53 -0.76 4.95 18.09
CA VAL A 53 0.16 3.99 18.69
C VAL A 53 -0.61 2.84 19.37
N GLY A 54 -0.79 1.74 18.64
CA GLY A 54 -1.57 0.58 19.05
C GLY A 54 -2.78 0.35 18.16
N LEU A 55 -3.71 1.29 17.99
CA LEU A 55 -5.09 1.01 17.51
C LEU A 55 -5.19 0.33 16.13
N ARG A 56 -4.29 0.61 15.19
CA ARG A 56 -4.25 -0.07 13.88
C ARG A 56 -3.21 -1.19 13.89
N ARG A 57 -3.64 -2.42 13.60
CA ARG A 57 -2.72 -3.54 13.38
C ARG A 57 -2.13 -3.47 11.97
N LEU A 58 -0.80 -3.39 11.85
CA LEU A 58 -0.11 -3.54 10.57
C LEU A 58 -0.05 -5.03 10.21
N ALA A 59 -1.08 -5.52 9.52
CA ALA A 59 -1.17 -6.93 9.14
C ALA A 59 -0.33 -7.26 7.89
N GLU A 60 -0.33 -6.33 6.94
CA GLU A 60 0.32 -6.46 5.64
C GLU A 60 0.74 -5.07 5.14
N ILE A 61 1.74 -5.05 4.28
CA ILE A 61 2.20 -3.85 3.58
C ILE A 61 1.99 -4.08 2.09
N ASP A 62 1.12 -3.27 1.49
CA ASP A 62 0.85 -3.28 0.06
C ASP A 62 1.85 -2.39 -0.65
N ILE A 63 2.65 -2.98 -1.54
CA ILE A 63 3.59 -2.27 -2.39
C ILE A 63 3.25 -2.49 -3.85
N LEU A 64 3.38 -1.44 -4.66
CA LEU A 64 3.28 -1.49 -6.11
C LEU A 64 4.69 -1.43 -6.69
N VAL A 65 5.01 -2.40 -7.54
CA VAL A 65 6.22 -2.43 -8.35
C VAL A 65 5.85 -2.29 -9.82
N LYS A 66 6.81 -1.84 -10.63
CA LYS A 66 6.63 -1.90 -12.08
C LYS A 66 6.53 -3.36 -12.52
N ARG A 67 5.78 -3.61 -13.59
CA ARG A 67 5.53 -4.98 -14.07
C ARG A 67 6.84 -5.64 -14.48
N GLU A 68 7.71 -4.90 -15.16
CA GLU A 68 9.04 -5.32 -15.59
C GLU A 68 9.97 -5.67 -14.40
N ASP A 69 9.82 -4.98 -13.27
CA ASP A 69 10.62 -5.20 -12.05
C ASP A 69 10.05 -6.31 -11.16
N PHE A 70 8.89 -6.89 -11.51
CA PHE A 70 8.19 -7.84 -10.65
C PHE A 70 9.00 -9.11 -10.40
N SER A 71 9.62 -9.67 -11.44
CA SER A 71 10.40 -10.90 -11.32
C SER A 71 11.60 -10.71 -10.40
N ASP A 72 12.32 -9.60 -10.57
CA ASP A 72 13.49 -9.24 -9.76
C ASP A 72 13.08 -8.93 -8.31
N SER A 73 11.98 -8.22 -8.11
CA SER A 73 11.40 -7.94 -6.79
C SER A 73 11.00 -9.24 -6.06
N LYS A 74 10.34 -10.17 -6.78
CA LYS A 74 9.96 -11.48 -6.26
C LYS A 74 11.20 -12.30 -5.87
N GLY A 75 12.20 -12.37 -6.75
CA GLY A 75 13.45 -13.08 -6.49
C GLY A 75 14.22 -12.50 -5.29
N TYR A 76 14.30 -11.18 -5.19
CA TYR A 76 14.89 -10.49 -4.05
C TYR A 76 14.16 -10.84 -2.75
N LEU A 77 12.83 -10.69 -2.69
CA LEU A 77 12.05 -11.02 -1.50
C LEU A 77 12.24 -12.48 -1.09
N SER A 78 12.24 -13.43 -2.05
CA SER A 78 12.54 -14.83 -1.78
C SER A 78 13.93 -15.05 -1.18
N SER A 79 14.96 -14.35 -1.70
CA SER A 79 16.32 -14.41 -1.12
C SER A 79 16.40 -13.90 0.32
N ARG A 80 15.45 -13.03 0.72
CA ARG A 80 15.32 -12.51 2.08
C ARG A 80 14.50 -13.42 3.01
N GLY A 81 14.02 -14.56 2.51
CA GLY A 81 13.26 -15.52 3.31
C GLY A 81 11.73 -15.37 3.20
N TYR A 82 11.23 -14.57 2.26
CA TYR A 82 9.79 -14.53 1.96
C TYR A 82 9.36 -15.74 1.12
N ARG A 83 8.21 -16.30 1.47
CA ARG A 83 7.52 -17.32 0.68
C ARG A 83 6.26 -16.73 0.09
N PHE A 84 6.12 -16.87 -1.23
CA PHE A 84 4.94 -16.45 -1.97
C PHE A 84 3.84 -17.51 -1.82
N THR A 85 2.61 -17.08 -1.55
CA THR A 85 1.46 -17.97 -1.40
C THR A 85 0.92 -18.46 -2.73
N GLU A 86 1.16 -17.68 -3.79
CA GLU A 86 0.79 -18.02 -5.16
C GLU A 86 2.02 -18.02 -6.08
N ASN A 87 2.05 -18.94 -7.06
CA ASN A 87 3.04 -18.88 -8.13
C ASN A 87 2.50 -18.12 -9.35
N ILE A 88 2.11 -16.87 -9.14
CA ILE A 88 1.65 -15.98 -10.22
C ILE A 88 2.83 -15.15 -10.72
N ILE A 89 2.85 -14.92 -12.03
CA ILE A 89 3.72 -13.97 -12.74
C ILE A 89 2.78 -13.15 -13.64
N PRO A 90 2.98 -11.82 -13.76
CA PRO A 90 2.12 -10.97 -14.58
C PRO A 90 2.10 -11.42 -16.05
N SER A 91 0.99 -12.03 -16.48
CA SER A 91 0.79 -12.48 -17.87
C SER A 91 0.17 -11.41 -18.78
N SER A 92 -0.57 -10.46 -18.21
CA SER A 92 -1.11 -9.26 -18.85
C SER A 92 -0.81 -8.01 -18.00
N ASP A 93 -0.99 -6.81 -18.57
CA ASP A 93 -0.85 -5.55 -17.82
C ASP A 93 -1.88 -5.47 -16.70
N ILE A 94 -3.04 -6.09 -16.96
CA ILE A 94 -4.17 -6.06 -16.05
C ILE A 94 -4.99 -7.35 -16.11
N GLY A 95 -5.41 -7.81 -14.93
CA GLY A 95 -6.30 -8.93 -14.71
C GLY A 95 -7.21 -8.69 -13.52
N TYR A 96 -7.96 -9.71 -13.11
CA TYR A 96 -8.75 -9.66 -11.88
C TYR A 96 -7.86 -9.69 -10.63
N ILE A 97 -6.79 -10.50 -10.69
CA ILE A 97 -5.75 -10.59 -9.66
C ILE A 97 -4.50 -9.92 -10.24
N ASN A 98 -4.04 -8.85 -9.59
CA ASN A 98 -2.86 -8.08 -9.98
C ASN A 98 -1.79 -8.02 -8.89
N SER A 99 -1.77 -9.03 -8.04
CA SER A 99 -0.84 -9.10 -6.92
C SER A 99 -0.55 -10.54 -6.51
N VAL A 100 0.49 -10.68 -5.69
CA VAL A 100 0.82 -11.91 -4.96
C VAL A 100 1.14 -11.58 -3.52
N MET A 101 0.69 -12.42 -2.60
CA MET A 101 1.02 -12.26 -1.20
C MET A 101 2.30 -13.05 -0.90
N CYS A 102 3.17 -12.47 -0.06
CA CYS A 102 4.31 -13.18 0.48
C CYS A 102 4.45 -12.94 1.98
N LYS A 103 4.89 -14.00 2.67
CA LYS A 103 5.02 -14.02 4.13
C LYS A 103 6.38 -14.55 4.51
N SER A 104 6.91 -14.06 5.62
CA SER A 104 8.13 -14.57 6.25
C SER A 104 7.75 -15.24 7.57
N ASP A 105 8.46 -16.31 7.93
CA ASP A 105 8.36 -16.91 9.26
C ASP A 105 9.21 -16.17 10.29
N ILE A 106 10.02 -15.22 9.85
CA ILE A 106 10.84 -14.41 10.73
C ILE A 106 9.93 -13.50 11.54
N LYS A 107 10.05 -13.58 12.87
CA LYS A 107 9.20 -12.82 13.79
C LYS A 107 9.24 -11.32 13.47
N PHE A 108 8.06 -10.69 13.48
CA PHE A 108 7.85 -9.27 13.19
C PHE A 108 8.15 -8.83 11.75
N TRP A 109 8.55 -9.73 10.85
CA TRP A 109 8.58 -9.37 9.45
C TRP A 109 7.14 -9.22 8.94
N PRO A 110 6.81 -8.08 8.30
CA PRO A 110 5.46 -7.88 7.81
C PRO A 110 5.21 -8.82 6.63
N ALA A 111 3.94 -9.25 6.47
CA ALA A 111 3.50 -9.78 5.19
C ALA A 111 3.59 -8.66 4.14
N ILE A 112 4.08 -8.98 2.95
CA ILE A 112 4.18 -8.03 1.84
C ILE A 112 3.22 -8.51 0.76
N HIS A 113 2.32 -7.62 0.36
CA HIS A 113 1.46 -7.83 -0.77
C HIS A 113 2.08 -7.09 -1.96
N LEU A 114 2.63 -7.86 -2.90
CA LEU A 114 3.35 -7.33 -4.05
C LEU A 114 2.39 -7.18 -5.22
N HIS A 115 2.10 -5.94 -5.61
CA HIS A 115 1.19 -5.58 -6.70
C HIS A 115 1.97 -5.09 -7.91
N TRP A 116 1.46 -5.35 -9.11
CA TRP A 116 1.90 -4.69 -10.35
C TRP A 116 0.83 -3.75 -10.92
N HIS A 117 -0.34 -3.70 -10.30
CA HIS A 117 -1.43 -2.79 -10.64
C HIS A 117 -2.14 -2.33 -9.34
N PRO A 118 -2.57 -1.06 -9.22
CA PRO A 118 -3.22 -0.57 -8.00
C PRO A 118 -4.57 -1.25 -7.70
N VAL A 119 -5.35 -1.56 -8.74
CA VAL A 119 -6.61 -2.32 -8.60
C VAL A 119 -6.32 -3.81 -8.50
N ASN A 120 -6.87 -4.48 -7.49
CA ASN A 120 -6.72 -5.91 -7.29
C ASN A 120 -7.92 -6.54 -6.57
N ASN A 121 -8.47 -7.63 -7.15
CA ASN A 121 -9.60 -8.39 -6.64
C ASN A 121 -10.86 -7.52 -6.41
N SER A 122 -11.09 -6.58 -7.32
CA SER A 122 -12.21 -5.64 -7.26
C SER A 122 -13.23 -5.97 -8.34
N PHE A 123 -14.52 -5.84 -8.02
CA PHE A 123 -15.59 -6.06 -8.99
C PHE A 123 -16.51 -4.85 -9.05
N PRO A 124 -16.82 -4.31 -10.25
CA PRO A 124 -16.39 -4.76 -11.59
C PRO A 124 -15.10 -4.06 -12.10
N SER A 125 -13.90 -4.59 -11.79
CA SER A 125 -12.61 -3.96 -12.17
C SER A 125 -12.44 -3.73 -13.66
N PHE A 126 -13.01 -4.60 -14.51
CA PHE A 126 -12.92 -4.49 -15.97
C PHE A 126 -13.48 -3.15 -16.53
N MET A 127 -14.33 -2.44 -15.78
CA MET A 127 -14.92 -1.17 -16.25
C MET A 127 -14.00 0.04 -16.08
N PHE A 128 -13.02 -0.03 -15.18
CA PHE A 128 -12.20 1.12 -14.78
C PHE A 128 -10.71 0.82 -14.81
N ALA A 129 -10.31 -0.40 -14.45
CA ALA A 129 -8.92 -0.75 -14.27
C ALA A 129 -8.11 -0.59 -15.58
N PRO A 130 -8.61 -0.96 -16.80
CA PRO A 130 -7.90 -0.70 -18.05
C PRO A 130 -7.75 0.78 -18.43
N ARG A 131 -8.45 1.68 -17.74
CA ARG A 131 -8.38 3.14 -17.98
C ARG A 131 -7.42 3.83 -17.03
N ILE A 132 -6.89 3.13 -16.03
CA ILE A 132 -5.92 3.69 -15.10
C ILE A 132 -4.59 3.85 -15.82
N ASP A 133 -4.13 5.09 -15.89
CA ASP A 133 -2.82 5.42 -16.42
C ASP A 133 -1.75 5.17 -15.34
N ILE A 134 -1.22 3.95 -15.32
CA ILE A 134 -0.21 3.53 -14.35
C ILE A 134 1.09 4.31 -14.55
N ASP A 135 1.45 4.62 -15.80
CA ASP A 135 2.66 5.39 -16.10
C ASP A 135 2.54 6.81 -15.53
N GLN A 136 1.37 7.44 -15.63
CA GLN A 136 1.10 8.71 -14.98
C GLN A 136 1.19 8.62 -13.45
N ILE A 137 0.69 7.53 -12.84
CA ILE A 137 0.84 7.29 -11.39
C ILE A 137 2.32 7.23 -11.00
N TRP A 138 3.16 6.51 -11.76
CA TRP A 138 4.59 6.42 -11.51
C TRP A 138 5.32 7.75 -11.74
N ASN A 139 4.99 8.46 -12.82
CA ASN A 139 5.62 9.73 -13.19
C ASN A 139 5.34 10.84 -12.16
N GLU A 140 4.15 10.82 -11.54
CA GLU A 140 3.77 11.79 -10.52
C GLU A 140 4.02 11.30 -9.08
N ALA A 141 4.52 10.08 -8.90
CA ALA A 141 4.84 9.56 -7.58
C ALA A 141 5.94 10.40 -6.90
N GLN A 142 5.80 10.59 -5.60
CA GLN A 142 6.69 11.42 -4.80
C GLN A 142 7.55 10.55 -3.89
N PRO A 143 8.77 10.97 -3.52
CA PRO A 143 9.56 10.27 -2.51
C PRO A 143 8.78 10.06 -1.22
N LEU A 144 8.95 8.88 -0.60
CA LEU A 144 8.44 8.60 0.73
C LEU A 144 9.51 8.92 1.77
N ASP A 145 9.22 9.84 2.67
CA ASP A 145 10.20 10.32 3.65
C ASP A 145 10.71 9.18 4.55
N GLY A 146 12.03 9.11 4.69
CA GLY A 146 12.69 8.11 5.53
C GLY A 146 12.81 6.71 4.92
N TYR A 147 12.43 6.51 3.66
CA TYR A 147 12.58 5.25 2.93
C TYR A 147 13.36 5.40 1.63
N ASP A 148 14.54 4.78 1.57
CA ASP A 148 15.31 4.66 0.33
C ASP A 148 14.54 3.76 -0.65
N ASN A 149 14.41 4.14 -1.93
CA ASN A 149 13.70 3.38 -2.97
C ASN A 149 12.18 3.23 -2.81
N ALA A 150 11.54 3.89 -1.84
CA ALA A 150 10.09 3.96 -1.76
C ALA A 150 9.54 5.32 -2.19
N LEU A 151 8.36 5.27 -2.79
CA LEU A 151 7.56 6.38 -3.23
C LEU A 151 6.17 6.29 -2.60
N LYS A 152 5.46 7.41 -2.63
CA LYS A 152 4.02 7.51 -2.38
C LYS A 152 3.34 8.06 -3.64
N MET A 153 2.08 7.69 -3.86
CA MET A 153 1.32 8.31 -4.94
C MET A 153 1.15 9.80 -4.68
N ALA A 154 1.04 10.60 -5.74
CA ALA A 154 0.54 11.96 -5.60
C ALA A 154 -0.84 11.97 -4.91
N PRO A 155 -1.18 13.01 -4.12
CA PRO A 155 -2.38 13.01 -3.27
C PRO A 155 -3.68 12.67 -3.98
N HIS A 156 -3.88 13.16 -5.21
CA HIS A 156 -5.09 12.89 -5.99
C HIS A 156 -5.18 11.42 -6.45
N HIS A 157 -4.07 10.81 -6.88
CA HIS A 157 -4.01 9.38 -7.18
C HIS A 157 -4.23 8.53 -5.92
N GLN A 158 -3.61 8.92 -4.81
CA GLN A 158 -3.74 8.24 -3.51
C GLN A 158 -5.19 8.25 -3.02
N LEU A 159 -5.92 9.35 -3.20
CA LEU A 159 -7.32 9.47 -2.79
C LEU A 159 -8.23 8.56 -3.64
N ILE A 160 -8.00 8.50 -4.95
CA ILE A 160 -8.74 7.61 -5.85
C ILE A 160 -8.48 6.15 -5.47
N TYR A 161 -7.22 5.77 -5.25
CA TYR A 161 -6.84 4.44 -4.80
C TYR A 161 -7.52 4.06 -3.48
N LEU A 162 -7.46 4.92 -2.45
CA LEU A 162 -8.07 4.63 -1.16
C LEU A 162 -9.59 4.54 -1.26
N SER A 163 -10.22 5.33 -2.14
CA SER A 163 -11.67 5.27 -2.40
C SER A 163 -12.06 3.94 -3.03
N GLU A 164 -11.33 3.49 -4.05
CA GLU A 164 -11.51 2.19 -4.70
C GLU A 164 -11.29 1.03 -3.70
N HIS A 165 -10.20 1.09 -2.93
CA HIS A 165 -9.86 0.09 -1.92
C HIS A 165 -10.95 -0.01 -0.84
N SER A 166 -11.49 1.13 -0.41
CA SER A 166 -12.57 1.20 0.57
C SER A 166 -13.87 0.61 0.02
N LEU A 167 -14.22 0.94 -1.24
CA LEU A 167 -15.39 0.42 -1.93
C LEU A 167 -15.32 -1.10 -2.11
N LYS A 168 -14.15 -1.64 -2.48
CA LYS A 168 -13.91 -3.09 -2.57
C LYS A 168 -14.27 -3.83 -1.28
N HIS A 169 -14.07 -3.18 -0.14
CA HIS A 169 -14.39 -3.70 1.17
C HIS A 169 -15.73 -3.19 1.72
N SER A 170 -16.60 -2.66 0.87
CA SER A 170 -17.92 -2.11 1.20
C SER A 170 -17.89 -1.09 2.34
N PHE A 171 -16.78 -0.35 2.49
CA PHE A 171 -16.52 0.56 3.61
C PHE A 171 -16.70 -0.08 5.00
N TRP A 172 -16.65 -1.42 5.09
CA TRP A 172 -17.02 -2.17 6.29
C TRP A 172 -16.12 -1.87 7.50
N LYS A 173 -14.84 -1.54 7.24
CA LYS A 173 -13.85 -1.30 8.29
C LYS A 173 -13.64 0.21 8.49
N PRO A 174 -13.85 0.74 9.71
CA PRO A 174 -13.72 2.18 9.97
C PRO A 174 -12.36 2.78 9.62
N PHE A 175 -11.28 2.00 9.68
CA PHE A 175 -9.95 2.49 9.35
C PHE A 175 -9.77 2.82 7.87
N HIS A 176 -10.58 2.27 6.96
CA HIS A 176 -10.56 2.68 5.54
C HIS A 176 -11.01 4.14 5.37
N LEU A 177 -12.06 4.55 6.11
CA LEU A 177 -12.50 5.94 6.15
C LEU A 177 -11.50 6.84 6.87
N SER A 178 -10.85 6.34 7.92
CA SER A 178 -9.77 7.06 8.61
C SER A 178 -8.60 7.36 7.69
N ASP A 179 -8.23 6.45 6.78
CA ASP A 179 -7.13 6.68 5.82
C ASP A 179 -7.46 7.82 4.86
N LEU A 180 -8.72 7.88 4.39
CA LEU A 180 -9.21 8.97 3.55
C LEU A 180 -9.19 10.31 4.31
N ASP A 181 -9.68 10.33 5.55
CA ASP A 181 -9.69 11.54 6.38
C ASP A 181 -8.28 12.05 6.68
N ILE A 182 -7.35 11.15 7.06
CA ILE A 182 -5.94 11.48 7.29
C ILE A 182 -5.32 12.07 6.02
N LEU A 183 -5.51 11.42 4.87
CA LEU A 183 -4.97 11.90 3.59
C LEU A 183 -5.49 13.30 3.26
N ILE A 184 -6.80 13.53 3.35
CA ILE A 184 -7.43 14.81 3.02
C ILE A 184 -6.91 15.92 3.94
N ARG A 185 -6.89 15.67 5.25
CA ARG A 185 -6.43 16.67 6.23
C ARG A 185 -4.96 17.03 6.06
N ARG A 186 -4.10 16.04 5.80
CA ARG A 186 -2.66 16.26 5.66
C ARG A 186 -2.27 16.88 4.34
N SER A 187 -2.96 16.50 3.27
CA SER A 187 -2.73 17.11 1.97
C SER A 187 -3.17 18.57 1.96
N GLY A 188 -4.27 18.91 2.66
CA GLY A 188 -4.74 20.29 2.76
C GLY A 188 -4.86 20.93 1.38
N ASP A 189 -4.23 22.09 1.21
CA ASP A 189 -4.23 22.84 -0.06
C ASP A 189 -3.46 22.15 -1.21
N SER A 190 -2.61 21.16 -0.91
CA SER A 190 -1.92 20.39 -1.95
C SER A 190 -2.82 19.37 -2.64
N LEU A 191 -4.01 19.09 -2.11
CA LEU A 191 -5.00 18.21 -2.73
C LEU A 191 -5.88 19.00 -3.69
N SER A 192 -5.59 18.90 -4.98
CA SER A 192 -6.47 19.47 -6.02
C SER A 192 -7.68 18.58 -6.26
N TRP A 193 -8.85 19.01 -5.79
CA TRP A 193 -10.13 18.33 -6.06
C TRP A 193 -10.48 18.27 -7.54
N ASP A 194 -10.15 19.30 -8.31
CA ASP A 194 -10.33 19.30 -9.76
C ASP A 194 -9.52 18.18 -10.42
N ARG A 195 -8.28 17.96 -9.97
CA ARG A 195 -7.47 16.83 -10.44
C ARG A 195 -8.05 15.49 -10.03
N VAL A 196 -8.51 15.34 -8.79
CA VAL A 196 -9.18 14.12 -8.32
C VAL A 196 -10.36 13.78 -9.23
N ILE A 197 -11.26 14.74 -9.45
CA ILE A 197 -12.47 14.56 -10.26
C ILE A 197 -12.09 14.29 -11.72
N SER A 198 -11.12 15.02 -12.27
CA SER A 198 -10.67 14.82 -13.65
C SER A 198 -10.07 13.43 -13.86
N GLU A 199 -9.16 12.98 -12.98
CA GLU A 199 -8.52 11.66 -13.10
C GLU A 199 -9.52 10.52 -12.85
N ALA A 200 -10.37 10.65 -11.82
CA ALA A 200 -11.43 9.68 -11.54
C ALA A 200 -12.39 9.53 -12.74
N ASN A 201 -12.71 10.62 -13.43
CA ASN A 201 -13.50 10.60 -14.66
C ASN A 201 -12.79 9.88 -15.82
N LYS A 202 -11.48 10.15 -16.03
CA LYS A 202 -10.70 9.44 -17.05
C LYS A 202 -10.67 7.94 -16.78
N PHE A 203 -10.54 7.56 -15.51
CA PHE A 203 -10.52 6.16 -15.06
C PHE A 203 -11.90 5.51 -15.05
N ASN A 204 -12.98 6.24 -15.31
CA ASN A 204 -14.37 5.77 -15.21
C ASN A 204 -14.75 5.30 -13.78
N MET A 205 -14.24 6.01 -12.76
CA MET A 205 -14.51 5.83 -11.34
C MET A 205 -15.30 7.03 -10.80
N ARG A 206 -16.60 7.09 -11.10
CA ARG A 206 -17.49 8.18 -10.65
C ARG A 206 -18.23 7.82 -9.38
#